data_AF-A0A925MTC1-F1
#
_entry.id   AF-A0A925MTC1-F1
#
_cell.length_a   1.000
_cell.length_b   1.000
_cell.length_c   1.000
_cell.angle_alpha   90.00
_cell.angle_beta   90.00
_cell.angle_gamma   90.00
#
_symmetry.space_group_name_H-M   'P 1'
#
loop_
_entity.id
_entity.type
_entity.pdbx_description
1 polymer ?
#
loop_
_entity_poly.entity_id
_entity_poly.type
_entity_poly.pdbx_seq_one_letter_code
_entity_poly.pdbx_strand_id
1 'polypeptide(L)'
;MRVAGLFAGVGGLETGLASAGHHTSIMCEISPPARAVLAKRFPGMPCEPDVRSLTDLPGDVELLVAGFPCQDLSQAGLTVGIAGSRSGLVGHVFRLLDKHRLPWVVLENVSFMLQLDKGRAMKVLVEAFEERGYRWAYRVVNSLAFLPQRRERVLLVATRTEIDPASVLLADEAEPRLAETNLGLRAHGFYWTEGMRGLGWAADAIPTLKNGSTIGIASPPAIMLPDGDVITPDIRDAERLQGFDAGWTEPAESLGKPSVRWSLVGNAVTVPVARWLGSRLAAPSTYERDRDYDLPTNGRWPRAARCDGSSRRAVAIGAYPCWASRPALAQFLRYGGKPLSARATRGFLARTERGTLKFAEGFQDRLRAHLKHMEQGGFDKEHFAIAAE
;
A
#
# COMPACT_ATOMS: atom_id res chain seq x y z
N MET A 1 -1.50 -14.17 -18.14
CA MET A 1 -1.01 -15.20 -17.21
C MET A 1 -2.09 -15.65 -16.25
N ARG A 2 -2.04 -16.90 -15.80
CA ARG A 2 -2.88 -17.44 -14.72
C ARG A 2 -2.26 -17.16 -13.35
N VAL A 3 -3.05 -16.66 -12.40
CA VAL A 3 -2.56 -16.06 -11.15
C VAL A 3 -3.07 -16.80 -9.91
N ALA A 4 -2.17 -17.09 -8.96
CA ALA A 4 -2.51 -17.45 -7.59
C ALA A 4 -2.29 -16.24 -6.67
N GLY A 5 -3.36 -15.75 -6.02
CA GLY A 5 -3.32 -14.60 -5.11
C GLY A 5 -3.30 -15.03 -3.64
N LEU A 6 -2.19 -14.81 -2.94
CA LEU A 6 -2.08 -15.09 -1.51
C LEU A 6 -2.18 -13.80 -0.70
N PHE A 7 -2.81 -13.87 0.48
CA PHE A 7 -3.08 -12.69 1.31
C PHE A 7 -3.86 -11.64 0.51
N ALA A 8 -4.89 -12.10 -0.21
CA ALA A 8 -5.58 -11.31 -1.23
C ALA A 8 -6.24 -10.04 -0.66
N GLY A 9 -6.53 -10.01 0.64
CA GLY A 9 -7.26 -8.93 1.28
C GLY A 9 -8.59 -8.72 0.59
N VAL A 10 -8.82 -7.51 0.07
CA VAL A 10 -10.04 -7.17 -0.69
C VAL A 10 -9.84 -7.19 -2.21
N GLY A 11 -8.79 -7.85 -2.71
CA GLY A 11 -8.64 -8.12 -4.14
C GLY A 11 -7.93 -7.01 -4.92
N GLY A 12 -7.04 -6.24 -4.28
CA GLY A 12 -6.37 -5.09 -4.92
C GLY A 12 -5.41 -5.49 -6.04
N LEU A 13 -4.59 -6.51 -5.80
CA LEU A 13 -3.69 -7.07 -6.81
C LEU A 13 -4.50 -7.71 -7.93
N GLU A 14 -5.50 -8.51 -7.57
CA GLU A 14 -6.35 -9.26 -8.49
C GLU A 14 -7.11 -8.33 -9.43
N THR A 15 -7.70 -7.24 -8.91
CA THR A 15 -8.42 -6.24 -9.73
C THR A 15 -7.48 -5.53 -10.70
N GLY A 16 -6.29 -5.12 -10.24
CA GLY A 16 -5.31 -4.44 -11.08
C GLY A 16 -4.76 -5.35 -12.18
N LEU A 17 -4.38 -6.58 -11.82
CA LEU A 17 -3.87 -7.59 -12.75
C LEU A 17 -4.93 -8.03 -13.77
N ALA A 18 -6.20 -8.17 -13.35
CA ALA A 18 -7.31 -8.45 -14.26
C ALA A 18 -7.49 -7.34 -15.31
N SER A 19 -7.35 -6.07 -14.89
CA SER A 19 -7.40 -4.92 -15.81
C SER A 19 -6.26 -4.93 -16.86
N ALA A 20 -5.20 -5.70 -16.63
CA ALA A 20 -4.06 -5.85 -17.53
C ALA A 20 -4.05 -7.20 -18.29
N GLY A 21 -5.15 -7.97 -18.24
CA GLY A 21 -5.29 -9.22 -18.99
C GLY A 21 -4.72 -10.47 -18.30
N HIS A 22 -4.45 -10.40 -16.99
CA HIS A 22 -4.14 -11.60 -16.19
C HIS A 22 -5.40 -12.18 -15.56
N HIS A 23 -5.44 -13.49 -15.33
CA HIS A 23 -6.64 -14.18 -14.82
C HIS A 23 -6.32 -14.90 -13.52
N THR A 24 -6.97 -14.51 -12.43
CA THR A 24 -6.85 -15.24 -11.16
C THR A 24 -7.50 -16.62 -11.27
N SER A 25 -6.81 -17.63 -10.74
CA SER A 25 -7.26 -19.03 -10.68
C SER A 25 -7.67 -19.44 -9.27
N ILE A 26 -7.00 -18.88 -8.26
CA ILE A 26 -7.24 -19.17 -6.85
C ILE A 26 -6.81 -17.97 -6.00
N MET A 27 -7.53 -17.73 -4.91
CA MET A 27 -7.17 -16.76 -3.88
C MET A 27 -6.97 -17.46 -2.53
N CYS A 28 -6.24 -16.83 -1.62
CA CYS A 28 -6.14 -17.24 -0.22
C CYS A 28 -6.19 -16.04 0.71
N GLU A 29 -7.13 -16.03 1.65
CA GLU A 29 -7.35 -14.91 2.56
C GLU A 29 -7.95 -15.39 3.90
N ILE A 30 -7.30 -15.00 5.00
CA ILE A 30 -7.67 -15.45 6.35
C ILE A 30 -8.84 -14.68 6.94
N SER A 31 -8.96 -13.39 6.63
CA SER A 31 -9.97 -12.49 7.17
C SER A 31 -11.35 -12.85 6.60
N PRO A 32 -12.31 -13.31 7.44
CA PRO A 32 -13.68 -13.55 6.97
C PRO A 32 -14.35 -12.31 6.37
N PRO A 33 -14.23 -11.08 6.95
CA PRO A 33 -14.74 -9.86 6.31
C PRO A 33 -14.14 -9.61 4.92
N ALA A 34 -12.86 -9.87 4.72
CA ALA A 34 -12.21 -9.72 3.42
C ALA A 34 -12.73 -10.77 2.41
N ARG A 35 -12.88 -12.02 2.84
CA ARG A 35 -13.48 -13.08 2.01
C ARG A 35 -14.94 -12.80 1.63
N ALA A 36 -15.72 -12.15 2.48
CA ALA A 36 -17.06 -11.69 2.10
C ALA A 36 -17.02 -10.67 0.95
N VAL A 37 -16.03 -9.77 0.95
CA VAL A 37 -15.78 -8.86 -0.18
C VAL A 37 -15.36 -9.65 -1.42
N LEU A 38 -14.38 -10.56 -1.30
CA LEU A 38 -13.91 -11.36 -2.42
C LEU A 38 -15.03 -12.19 -3.06
N ALA A 39 -15.87 -12.85 -2.25
CA ALA A 39 -17.00 -13.65 -2.74
C ALA A 39 -18.01 -12.81 -3.53
N LYS A 40 -18.23 -11.55 -3.13
CA LYS A 40 -19.11 -10.63 -3.86
C LYS A 40 -18.48 -10.09 -5.15
N ARG A 41 -17.17 -9.79 -5.12
CA ARG A 41 -16.46 -9.11 -6.21
C ARG A 41 -15.89 -10.07 -7.26
N PHE A 42 -15.63 -11.31 -6.87
CA PHE A 42 -15.10 -12.38 -7.71
C PHE A 42 -16.00 -13.64 -7.55
N PRO A 43 -17.25 -13.59 -8.04
CA PRO A 43 -18.20 -14.68 -7.84
C PRO A 43 -17.68 -15.99 -8.45
N GLY A 44 -17.74 -17.06 -7.67
CA GLY A 44 -17.27 -18.39 -8.08
C GLY A 44 -15.74 -18.59 -8.02
N MET A 45 -14.95 -17.57 -7.64
CA MET A 45 -13.51 -17.73 -7.47
C MET A 45 -13.19 -18.59 -6.24
N PRO A 46 -12.42 -19.68 -6.37
CA PRO A 46 -11.92 -20.43 -5.21
C PRO A 46 -11.11 -19.53 -4.29
N CYS A 47 -11.47 -19.51 -2.99
CA CYS A 47 -10.77 -18.72 -1.98
C CYS A 47 -10.51 -19.53 -0.72
N GLU A 48 -9.26 -19.92 -0.53
CA GLU A 48 -8.81 -20.73 0.61
C GLU A 48 -8.67 -19.88 1.88
N PRO A 49 -9.08 -20.39 3.06
CA PRO A 49 -9.08 -19.62 4.30
C PRO A 49 -7.69 -19.38 4.87
N ASP A 50 -6.69 -20.21 4.57
CA ASP A 50 -5.43 -20.16 5.27
C ASP A 50 -4.28 -20.66 4.41
N VAL A 51 -3.25 -19.84 4.29
CA VAL A 51 -2.05 -20.19 3.53
C VAL A 51 -1.29 -21.35 4.17
N ARG A 52 -1.52 -21.63 5.46
CA ARG A 52 -0.96 -22.77 6.18
C ARG A 52 -1.53 -24.10 5.72
N SER A 53 -2.82 -24.12 5.37
CA SER A 53 -3.52 -25.33 4.86
C SER A 53 -3.49 -25.44 3.34
N LEU A 54 -3.13 -24.38 2.62
CA LEU A 54 -3.00 -24.42 1.16
C LEU A 54 -1.78 -25.27 0.73
N THR A 55 -2.00 -26.54 0.38
CA THR A 55 -0.92 -27.48 0.04
C THR A 55 -0.59 -27.56 -1.45
N ASP A 56 -1.45 -27.00 -2.31
CA ASP A 56 -1.34 -27.11 -3.76
C ASP A 56 -1.85 -25.87 -4.46
N LEU A 57 -1.37 -25.63 -5.68
CA LEU A 57 -1.87 -24.63 -6.61
C LEU A 57 -2.38 -25.31 -7.89
N PRO A 58 -3.35 -24.71 -8.60
CA PRO A 58 -3.74 -25.18 -9.93
C PRO A 58 -2.52 -25.29 -10.86
N GLY A 59 -2.44 -26.37 -11.64
CA GLY A 59 -1.26 -26.70 -12.45
C GLY A 59 -0.98 -25.73 -13.60
N ASP A 60 -1.93 -24.87 -13.93
CA ASP A 60 -1.82 -23.84 -14.97
C ASP A 60 -1.33 -22.48 -14.43
N VAL A 61 -1.05 -22.35 -13.13
CA VAL A 61 -0.58 -21.09 -12.53
C VAL A 61 0.81 -20.73 -13.05
N GLU A 62 0.95 -19.50 -13.53
CA GLU A 62 2.22 -18.94 -14.04
C GLU A 62 2.78 -17.83 -13.14
N LEU A 63 1.90 -17.17 -12.38
CA LEU A 63 2.21 -16.04 -11.52
C LEU A 63 1.64 -16.27 -10.12
N LEU A 64 2.49 -16.20 -9.10
CA LEU A 64 2.05 -16.07 -7.71
C LEU A 64 2.20 -14.61 -7.26
N VAL A 65 1.16 -14.04 -6.68
CA VAL A 65 1.21 -12.71 -6.07
C VAL A 65 0.91 -12.78 -4.57
N ALA A 66 1.61 -11.99 -3.76
CA ALA A 66 1.41 -11.99 -2.31
C ALA A 66 1.69 -10.62 -1.65
N GLY A 67 0.68 -10.04 -1.01
CA GLY A 67 0.78 -8.86 -0.14
C GLY A 67 0.84 -9.26 1.34
N PHE A 68 1.90 -9.94 1.75
CA PHE A 68 1.97 -10.61 3.06
C PHE A 68 2.26 -9.64 4.23
N PRO A 69 1.87 -9.97 5.47
CA PRO A 69 2.06 -9.08 6.61
C PRO A 69 3.54 -8.76 6.90
N CYS A 70 3.86 -7.46 6.99
CA CYS A 70 5.22 -6.96 7.26
C CYS A 70 5.84 -7.51 8.57
N GLN A 71 5.01 -7.77 9.59
CA GLN A 71 5.46 -8.24 10.91
C GLN A 71 6.16 -9.60 10.84
N ASP A 72 5.80 -10.45 9.86
CA ASP A 72 6.36 -11.79 9.69
C ASP A 72 7.83 -11.78 9.27
N LEU A 73 8.28 -10.75 8.54
CA LEU A 73 9.68 -10.62 8.12
C LEU A 73 10.62 -10.42 9.30
N SER A 74 10.17 -9.71 10.34
CA SER A 74 10.95 -9.55 11.56
C SER A 74 11.12 -10.88 12.30
N GLN A 75 10.09 -11.73 12.30
CA GLN A 75 10.13 -13.05 12.91
C GLN A 75 11.01 -14.02 12.11
N ALA A 76 10.92 -13.98 10.77
CA ALA A 76 11.76 -14.79 9.89
C ALA A 76 13.25 -14.43 9.98
N GLY A 77 13.59 -13.16 10.19
CA GLY A 77 14.97 -12.70 10.40
C GLY A 77 15.58 -13.19 11.73
N LEU A 78 14.76 -13.41 12.75
CA LEU A 78 15.20 -13.86 14.07
C LEU A 78 15.36 -15.38 14.18
N THR A 79 14.76 -16.17 13.29
CA THR A 79 14.74 -17.65 13.38
C THR A 79 15.82 -18.36 12.54
N VAL A 80 16.78 -17.64 11.97
CA VAL A 80 17.86 -18.19 11.13
C VAL A 80 18.89 -19.07 11.91
N GLY A 81 18.65 -19.41 13.17
CA GLY A 81 19.64 -20.07 14.04
C GLY A 81 19.45 -21.56 14.34
N ILE A 82 18.30 -22.17 14.10
CA ILE A 82 18.03 -23.56 14.53
C ILE A 82 17.22 -24.25 13.44
N ALA A 83 17.45 -25.54 13.21
CA ALA A 83 16.79 -26.39 12.21
C ALA A 83 15.26 -26.57 12.41
N GLY A 84 14.53 -25.51 12.79
CA GLY A 84 13.09 -25.45 12.98
C GLY A 84 12.46 -24.38 12.10
N SER A 85 11.53 -24.81 11.23
CA SER A 85 10.48 -24.04 10.55
C SER A 85 10.74 -22.53 10.33
N ARG A 86 10.88 -22.13 9.06
CA ARG A 86 10.76 -20.73 8.58
C ARG A 86 9.44 -20.14 9.12
N SER A 87 9.48 -19.41 10.23
CA SER A 87 8.32 -19.21 11.11
C SER A 87 7.35 -18.11 10.68
N GLY A 88 7.69 -17.28 9.69
CA GLY A 88 6.81 -16.22 9.17
C GLY A 88 5.93 -16.68 8.01
N LEU A 89 4.80 -16.00 7.76
CA LEU A 89 3.84 -16.36 6.71
C LEU A 89 4.43 -16.39 5.28
N VAL A 90 5.48 -15.60 5.01
CA VAL A 90 6.24 -15.66 3.74
C VAL A 90 6.89 -17.03 3.51
N GLY A 91 7.18 -17.79 4.56
CA GLY A 91 7.66 -19.17 4.48
C GLY A 91 6.69 -20.08 3.72
N HIS A 92 5.38 -19.84 3.82
CA HIS A 92 4.39 -20.61 3.07
C HIS A 92 4.37 -20.26 1.58
N VAL A 93 4.79 -19.05 1.19
CA VAL A 93 5.05 -18.73 -0.22
C VAL A 93 6.17 -19.62 -0.73
N PHE A 94 7.31 -19.66 -0.04
CA PHE A 94 8.45 -20.50 -0.45
C PHE A 94 8.11 -21.99 -0.46
N ARG A 95 7.33 -22.48 0.51
CA ARG A 95 6.82 -23.87 0.53
C ARG A 95 6.03 -24.21 -0.74
N LEU A 96 5.19 -23.29 -1.22
CA LEU A 96 4.45 -23.49 -2.48
C LEU A 96 5.37 -23.43 -3.70
N LEU A 97 6.36 -22.52 -3.71
CA LEU A 97 7.34 -22.42 -4.79
C LEU A 97 8.23 -23.67 -4.91
N ASP A 98 8.56 -24.31 -3.78
CA ASP A 98 9.34 -25.55 -3.74
C ASP A 98 8.60 -26.71 -4.44
N LYS A 99 7.26 -26.70 -4.40
CA LYS A 99 6.40 -27.69 -5.04
C LYS A 99 6.12 -27.37 -6.52
N HIS A 100 5.86 -26.10 -6.86
CA HIS A 100 5.32 -25.72 -8.18
C HIS A 100 6.32 -25.04 -9.14
N ARG A 101 7.52 -24.64 -8.68
CA ARG A 101 8.56 -24.01 -9.53
C ARG A 101 8.01 -22.95 -10.51
N LEU A 102 7.24 -22.00 -10.00
CA LEU A 102 6.50 -21.04 -10.82
C LEU A 102 7.42 -20.11 -11.67
N PRO A 103 6.98 -19.68 -12.87
CA PRO A 103 7.72 -18.74 -13.69
C PRO A 103 7.91 -17.36 -13.04
N TRP A 104 6.87 -16.83 -12.41
CA TRP A 104 6.84 -15.48 -11.86
C TRP A 104 6.32 -15.44 -10.43
N VAL A 105 6.92 -14.56 -9.63
CA VAL A 105 6.45 -14.22 -8.29
C VAL A 105 6.47 -12.71 -8.11
N VAL A 106 5.38 -12.17 -7.58
CA VAL A 106 5.28 -10.77 -7.14
C VAL A 106 5.04 -10.74 -5.65
N LEU A 107 5.87 -10.01 -4.92
CA LEU A 107 5.63 -9.68 -3.53
C LEU A 107 5.37 -8.18 -3.37
N GLU A 108 4.41 -7.83 -2.53
CA GLU A 108 4.18 -6.46 -2.07
C GLU A 108 4.41 -6.37 -0.56
N ASN A 109 5.04 -5.28 -0.12
CA ASN A 109 5.11 -4.96 1.30
C ASN A 109 5.32 -3.46 1.55
N VAL A 110 5.26 -3.04 2.83
CA VAL A 110 5.58 -1.67 3.24
C VAL A 110 7.07 -1.35 3.06
N SER A 111 7.39 -0.09 2.72
CA SER A 111 8.79 0.33 2.50
C SER A 111 9.71 0.17 3.71
N PHE A 112 9.14 0.14 4.92
CA PHE A 112 9.89 -0.14 6.15
C PHE A 112 10.54 -1.53 6.16
N MET A 113 10.07 -2.48 5.33
CA MET A 113 10.69 -3.81 5.20
C MET A 113 12.19 -3.73 4.88
N LEU A 114 12.61 -2.70 4.14
CA LEU A 114 14.01 -2.49 3.72
C LEU A 114 14.96 -2.22 4.90
N GLN A 115 14.40 -1.79 6.03
CA GLN A 115 15.12 -1.42 7.25
C GLN A 115 14.88 -2.41 8.40
N LEU A 116 13.92 -3.33 8.25
CA LEU A 116 13.60 -4.32 9.27
C LEU A 116 14.82 -5.13 9.65
N ASP A 117 14.99 -5.29 10.96
CA ASP A 117 16.09 -6.06 11.53
C ASP A 117 17.47 -5.64 10.99
N LYS A 118 17.68 -4.32 10.83
CA LYS A 118 18.88 -3.71 10.23
C LYS A 118 19.17 -4.24 8.81
N GLY A 119 18.12 -4.52 8.04
CA GLY A 119 18.20 -5.03 6.66
C GLY A 119 18.35 -6.54 6.53
N ARG A 120 18.43 -7.30 7.63
CA ARG A 120 18.51 -8.77 7.57
C ARG A 120 17.27 -9.41 6.98
N ALA A 121 16.09 -8.85 7.24
CA ALA A 121 14.83 -9.35 6.71
C ALA A 121 14.82 -9.41 5.17
N MET A 122 15.27 -8.34 4.51
CA MET A 122 15.41 -8.32 3.04
C MET A 122 16.47 -9.29 2.55
N LYS A 123 17.60 -9.41 3.26
CA LYS A 123 18.67 -10.36 2.91
C LYS A 123 18.14 -11.80 2.88
N VAL A 124 17.44 -12.23 3.92
CA VAL A 124 16.82 -13.57 4.00
C VAL A 124 15.82 -13.77 2.87
N LEU A 125 15.01 -12.75 2.56
CA LEU A 125 14.01 -12.84 1.49
C LEU A 125 14.65 -13.06 0.12
N VAL A 126 15.66 -12.26 -0.25
CA VAL A 126 16.31 -12.38 -1.56
C VAL A 126 17.16 -13.64 -1.67
N GLU A 127 17.83 -14.06 -0.59
CA GLU A 127 18.59 -15.32 -0.55
C GLU A 127 17.66 -16.52 -0.76
N ALA A 128 16.47 -16.52 -0.16
CA ALA A 128 15.49 -17.58 -0.38
C ALA A 128 15.01 -17.66 -1.84
N PHE A 129 14.94 -16.54 -2.57
CA PHE A 129 14.67 -16.55 -4.01
C PHE A 129 15.86 -17.05 -4.83
N GLU A 130 17.07 -16.57 -4.52
CA GLU A 130 18.31 -16.96 -5.22
C GLU A 130 18.61 -18.46 -5.06
N GLU A 131 18.43 -19.02 -3.85
CA GLU A 131 18.51 -20.47 -3.58
C GLU A 131 17.56 -21.31 -4.45
N ARG A 132 16.45 -20.71 -4.90
CA ARG A 132 15.44 -21.34 -5.76
C ARG A 132 15.69 -21.07 -7.24
N GLY A 133 16.80 -20.41 -7.58
CA GLY A 133 17.18 -20.05 -8.94
C GLY A 133 16.38 -18.89 -9.53
N TYR A 134 15.74 -18.06 -8.70
CA TYR A 134 15.07 -16.86 -9.19
C TYR A 134 16.05 -15.69 -9.31
N ARG A 135 15.96 -14.98 -10.42
CA ARG A 135 16.43 -13.60 -10.55
C ARG A 135 15.36 -12.68 -9.96
N TRP A 136 15.74 -11.51 -9.48
CA TRP A 136 14.77 -10.60 -8.88
C TRP A 136 15.09 -9.14 -9.13
N ALA A 137 14.07 -8.29 -9.09
CA ALA A 137 14.17 -6.85 -9.02
C ALA A 137 13.14 -6.34 -8.03
N TYR A 138 13.43 -5.26 -7.33
CA TYR A 138 12.43 -4.57 -6.52
C TYR A 138 12.55 -3.06 -6.67
N ARG A 139 11.42 -2.38 -6.45
CA ARG A 139 11.33 -0.91 -6.42
C ARG A 139 10.32 -0.47 -5.39
N VAL A 140 10.64 0.59 -4.65
CA VAL A 140 9.63 1.33 -3.90
C VAL A 140 8.79 2.15 -4.88
N VAL A 141 7.49 1.87 -4.97
CA VAL A 141 6.51 2.63 -5.76
C VAL A 141 5.62 3.45 -4.84
N ASN A 142 5.37 4.70 -5.20
CA ASN A 142 4.47 5.58 -4.48
C ASN A 142 3.13 5.70 -5.22
N SER A 143 2.01 5.35 -4.56
CA SER A 143 0.66 5.48 -5.13
C SER A 143 0.30 6.91 -5.54
N LEU A 144 1.05 7.91 -5.06
CA LEU A 144 0.92 9.30 -5.50
C LEU A 144 1.19 9.49 -7.00
N ALA A 145 1.87 8.54 -7.64
CA ALA A 145 1.98 8.46 -9.11
C ALA A 145 0.62 8.35 -9.82
N PHE A 146 -0.42 7.86 -9.13
CA PHE A 146 -1.70 7.47 -9.70
C PHE A 146 -2.92 8.13 -9.04
N LEU A 147 -2.90 8.26 -7.70
CA LEU A 147 -4.02 8.73 -6.88
C LEU A 147 -3.54 9.79 -5.88
N PRO A 148 -4.40 10.67 -5.34
CA PRO A 148 -4.01 11.65 -4.32
C PRO A 148 -3.79 10.99 -2.94
N GLN A 149 -2.91 9.98 -2.88
CA GLN A 149 -2.50 9.27 -1.68
C GLN A 149 -0.99 9.03 -1.69
N ARG A 150 -0.29 9.57 -0.70
CA ARG A 150 1.14 9.29 -0.45
C ARG A 150 1.29 7.94 0.26
N ARG A 151 1.50 6.88 -0.51
CA ARG A 151 1.64 5.49 -0.04
C ARG A 151 2.81 4.84 -0.73
N GLU A 152 3.88 4.59 0.00
CA GLU A 152 5.07 3.90 -0.51
C GLU A 152 5.01 2.40 -0.20
N ARG A 153 5.25 1.57 -1.22
CA ARG A 153 5.28 0.11 -1.12
C ARG A 153 6.44 -0.44 -1.92
N VAL A 154 7.09 -1.48 -1.40
CA VAL A 154 8.08 -2.25 -2.16
C VAL A 154 7.32 -3.27 -2.98
N LEU A 155 7.52 -3.23 -4.29
CA LEU A 155 7.15 -4.30 -5.19
C LEU A 155 8.41 -5.06 -5.53
N LEU A 156 8.42 -6.37 -5.32
CA LEU A 156 9.48 -7.27 -5.71
C LEU A 156 8.93 -8.23 -6.77
N VAL A 157 9.59 -8.27 -7.92
CA VAL A 157 9.33 -9.23 -8.99
C VAL A 157 10.49 -10.20 -9.02
N ALA A 158 10.19 -11.49 -8.90
CA ALA A 158 11.15 -12.56 -9.07
C ALA A 158 10.72 -13.45 -10.25
N THR A 159 11.69 -13.90 -11.05
CA THR A 159 11.42 -14.73 -12.22
C THR A 159 12.49 -15.80 -12.46
N ARG A 160 12.04 -16.90 -13.04
CA ARG A 160 12.90 -17.97 -13.61
C ARG A 160 12.86 -18.02 -15.13
N THR A 161 12.09 -17.14 -15.75
CA THR A 161 12.07 -17.01 -17.21
C THR A 161 13.32 -16.29 -17.71
N GLU A 162 13.53 -16.27 -19.02
CA GLU A 162 14.62 -15.53 -19.65
C GLU A 162 14.46 -14.00 -19.58
N ILE A 163 13.26 -13.50 -19.26
CA ILE A 163 12.99 -12.06 -19.12
C ILE A 163 13.70 -11.52 -17.88
N ASP A 164 14.46 -10.44 -18.03
CA ASP A 164 15.13 -9.75 -16.91
C ASP A 164 14.06 -9.10 -16.00
N PRO A 165 13.96 -9.40 -14.70
CA PRO A 165 12.95 -8.80 -13.83
C PRO A 165 13.05 -7.27 -13.74
N ALA A 166 14.21 -6.67 -14.06
CA ALA A 166 14.36 -5.21 -14.13
C ALA A 166 13.52 -4.59 -15.26
N SER A 167 13.27 -5.31 -16.36
CA SER A 167 12.40 -4.87 -17.46
C SER A 167 10.95 -4.64 -17.04
N VAL A 168 10.53 -5.23 -15.92
CA VAL A 168 9.17 -5.12 -15.38
C VAL A 168 9.03 -3.91 -14.45
N LEU A 169 10.00 -3.67 -13.56
CA LEU A 169 9.87 -2.68 -12.49
C LEU A 169 10.71 -1.40 -12.67
N LEU A 170 11.83 -1.52 -13.38
CA LEU A 170 12.93 -0.55 -13.33
C LEU A 170 13.15 0.20 -14.65
N ALA A 171 12.29 -0.02 -15.65
CA ALA A 171 12.38 0.65 -16.94
C ALA A 171 11.69 2.01 -16.97
N ASP A 172 10.55 2.16 -16.28
CA ASP A 172 9.77 3.39 -16.32
C ASP A 172 10.21 4.38 -15.25
N GLU A 173 10.39 5.65 -15.61
CA GLU A 173 10.62 6.72 -14.64
C GLU A 173 9.95 8.01 -15.10
N ALA A 174 9.30 8.68 -14.15
CA ALA A 174 8.71 9.99 -14.36
C ALA A 174 9.16 10.95 -13.26
N GLU A 175 9.41 12.19 -13.66
CA GLU A 175 9.66 13.27 -12.71
C GLU A 175 8.35 13.68 -12.03
N PRO A 176 8.27 13.65 -10.69
CA PRO A 176 7.04 13.98 -9.99
C PRO A 176 6.80 15.49 -9.94
N ARG A 177 5.58 15.93 -10.28
CA ARG A 177 5.12 17.32 -10.08
C ARG A 177 4.43 17.46 -8.71
N LEU A 178 5.22 17.43 -7.64
CA LEU A 178 4.69 17.47 -6.26
C LEU A 178 4.01 18.81 -5.97
N ALA A 179 2.87 18.76 -5.30
CA ALA A 179 2.17 19.95 -4.85
C ALA A 179 2.92 20.59 -3.67
N GLU A 180 3.22 21.88 -3.78
CA GLU A 180 3.67 22.70 -2.65
C GLU A 180 2.54 22.91 -1.63
N THR A 181 2.93 23.18 -0.39
CA THR A 181 1.97 23.52 0.66
C THR A 181 1.39 24.91 0.42
N ASN A 182 0.07 24.99 0.23
CA ASN A 182 -0.69 26.24 0.27
C ASN A 182 -2.07 25.96 0.88
N LEU A 183 -2.23 26.28 2.17
CA LEU A 183 -3.42 25.93 2.97
C LEU A 183 -4.70 26.63 2.50
N GLY A 184 -4.60 27.69 1.70
CA GLY A 184 -5.77 28.41 1.16
C GLY A 184 -6.23 27.91 -0.21
N LEU A 185 -5.43 27.09 -0.90
CA LEU A 185 -5.73 26.62 -2.26
C LEU A 185 -5.81 25.10 -2.38
N ARG A 186 -5.20 24.35 -1.46
CA ARG A 186 -5.09 22.90 -1.55
C ARG A 186 -5.57 22.26 -0.27
N ALA A 187 -6.09 21.04 -0.39
CA ALA A 187 -6.36 20.22 0.77
C ALA A 187 -5.07 19.53 1.25
N HIS A 188 -4.96 19.29 2.56
CA HIS A 188 -3.78 18.66 3.16
C HIS A 188 -4.17 17.52 4.08
N GLY A 189 -3.73 16.33 3.75
CA GLY A 189 -3.90 15.16 4.60
C GLY A 189 -2.85 15.08 5.70
N PHE A 190 -3.27 14.66 6.89
CA PHE A 190 -2.38 14.43 8.03
C PHE A 190 -2.94 13.42 9.03
N TYR A 191 -2.07 12.85 9.87
CA TYR A 191 -2.45 11.94 10.94
C TYR A 191 -2.65 12.68 12.26
N TRP A 192 -3.91 12.99 12.55
CA TRP A 192 -4.33 13.65 13.79
C TRP A 192 -4.13 12.79 15.05
N THR A 193 -3.98 11.46 14.91
CA THR A 193 -3.65 10.55 16.02
C THR A 193 -2.15 10.54 16.37
N GLU A 194 -1.31 11.09 15.49
CA GLU A 194 0.11 11.29 15.73
C GLU A 194 0.35 12.74 16.24
N GLY A 195 1.57 13.29 16.14
CA GLY A 195 1.84 14.69 16.52
C GLY A 195 3.03 14.94 17.45
N MET A 196 3.67 13.92 18.00
CA MET A 196 4.94 14.09 18.74
C MET A 196 6.18 13.66 17.94
N ARG A 197 6.05 12.67 17.05
CA ARG A 197 7.18 12.09 16.29
C ARG A 197 7.03 12.20 14.78
N GLY A 198 5.83 12.53 14.30
CA GLY A 198 5.50 12.69 12.89
C GLY A 198 4.07 13.23 12.73
N LEU A 199 3.83 13.87 11.59
CA LEU A 199 2.53 14.41 11.19
C LEU A 199 1.86 13.58 10.10
N GLY A 200 2.63 12.81 9.33
CA GLY A 200 2.11 12.17 8.12
C GLY A 200 1.57 13.20 7.12
N TRP A 201 2.30 14.31 6.91
CA TRP A 201 1.87 15.41 6.03
C TRP A 201 1.84 14.99 4.55
N ALA A 202 0.77 15.38 3.86
CA ALA A 202 0.62 15.25 2.43
C ALA A 202 -0.12 16.48 1.87
N ALA A 203 0.54 17.24 0.99
CA ALA A 203 -0.08 18.33 0.26
C ALA A 203 -0.83 17.80 -0.96
N ASP A 204 -2.08 18.25 -1.13
CA ASP A 204 -3.01 17.82 -2.19
C ASP A 204 -3.17 16.29 -2.31
N ALA A 205 -3.03 15.61 -1.17
CA ALA A 205 -3.12 14.17 -1.05
C ALA A 205 -3.37 13.78 0.42
N ILE A 206 -3.82 12.54 0.64
CA ILE A 206 -3.82 11.95 1.99
C ILE A 206 -2.51 11.20 2.26
N PRO A 207 -2.06 11.06 3.52
CA PRO A 207 -1.06 10.06 3.85
C PRO A 207 -1.59 8.65 3.64
N THR A 208 -0.69 7.66 3.68
CA THR A 208 -1.04 6.25 3.54
C THR A 208 -2.16 5.87 4.50
N LEU A 209 -3.21 5.19 4.03
CA LEU A 209 -4.24 4.64 4.92
C LEU A 209 -3.64 3.50 5.76
N LYS A 210 -3.80 3.57 7.09
CA LYS A 210 -3.23 2.62 8.06
C LYS A 210 -4.34 1.90 8.83
N ASN A 211 -4.10 0.62 9.16
CA ASN A 211 -4.95 -0.21 10.01
C ASN A 211 -4.91 0.14 11.52
N GLY A 212 -4.56 1.38 11.88
CA GLY A 212 -4.79 1.91 13.23
C GLY A 212 -3.61 1.94 14.20
N SER A 213 -3.83 2.69 15.28
CA SER A 213 -2.89 3.07 16.35
C SER A 213 -2.52 1.91 17.27
N THR A 214 -1.79 2.17 18.37
CA THR A 214 -1.31 1.20 19.38
C THR A 214 -2.36 0.19 19.89
N ILE A 215 -3.67 0.44 19.68
CA ILE A 215 -4.81 -0.37 20.13
C ILE A 215 -5.51 -1.10 18.96
N GLY A 216 -4.97 -1.03 17.73
CA GLY A 216 -5.50 -1.79 16.58
C GLY A 216 -6.80 -1.24 15.97
N ILE A 217 -7.17 0.00 16.28
CA ILE A 217 -8.37 0.65 15.72
C ILE A 217 -7.96 1.51 14.52
N ALA A 218 -8.34 1.06 13.31
CA ALA A 218 -8.14 1.80 12.08
C ALA A 218 -8.66 3.24 12.22
N SER A 219 -7.77 4.20 12.01
CA SER A 219 -8.08 5.63 12.17
C SER A 219 -7.88 6.31 10.81
N PRO A 220 -8.93 6.92 10.23
CA PRO A 220 -8.78 7.66 9.00
C PRO A 220 -7.87 8.88 9.23
N PRO A 221 -7.08 9.29 8.21
CA PRO A 221 -6.38 10.55 8.26
C PRO A 221 -7.38 11.71 8.35
N ALA A 222 -6.94 12.83 8.88
CA ALA A 222 -7.64 14.09 8.75
C ALA A 222 -7.23 14.77 7.44
N ILE A 223 -8.09 15.63 6.94
CA ILE A 223 -7.89 16.45 5.75
C ILE A 223 -8.27 17.87 6.15
N MET A 224 -7.32 18.80 6.06
CA MET A 224 -7.60 20.23 6.11
C MET A 224 -8.00 20.67 4.71
N LEU A 225 -9.20 21.23 4.57
CA LEU A 225 -9.72 21.77 3.33
C LEU A 225 -9.26 23.23 3.14
N PRO A 226 -9.28 23.75 1.89
CA PRO A 226 -8.85 25.13 1.60
C PRO A 226 -9.63 26.21 2.38
N ASP A 227 -10.91 25.97 2.66
CA ASP A 227 -11.78 26.82 3.47
C ASP A 227 -11.40 26.84 4.97
N GLY A 228 -10.55 25.90 5.41
CA GLY A 228 -10.07 25.79 6.78
C GLY A 228 -10.75 24.69 7.60
N ASP A 229 -11.80 24.06 7.07
CA ASP A 229 -12.46 22.95 7.75
C ASP A 229 -11.56 21.71 7.79
N VAL A 230 -11.66 20.96 8.88
CA VAL A 230 -10.91 19.71 9.06
C VAL A 230 -11.87 18.54 9.14
N ILE A 231 -11.75 17.62 8.20
CA ILE A 231 -12.61 16.45 8.07
C ILE A 231 -11.81 15.15 8.14
N THR A 232 -12.48 14.03 8.40
CA THR A 232 -12.01 12.69 8.02
C THR A 232 -12.79 12.23 6.81
N PRO A 233 -12.15 11.60 5.80
CA PRO A 233 -12.84 11.19 4.58
C PRO A 233 -13.93 10.13 4.87
N ASP A 234 -14.93 10.07 4.00
CA ASP A 234 -15.88 8.95 3.97
C ASP A 234 -15.15 7.66 3.54
N ILE A 235 -15.63 6.50 4.01
CA ILE A 235 -15.04 5.21 3.67
C ILE A 235 -15.07 4.92 2.17
N ARG A 236 -16.08 5.41 1.45
CA ARG A 236 -16.20 5.28 -0.01
C ARG A 236 -15.13 6.09 -0.75
N ASP A 237 -14.77 7.26 -0.23
CA ASP A 237 -13.64 8.02 -0.76
C ASP A 237 -12.31 7.33 -0.43
N ALA A 238 -12.20 6.67 0.73
CA ALA A 238 -11.02 5.88 1.05
C ALA A 238 -10.84 4.65 0.12
N GLU A 239 -11.93 3.97 -0.26
CA GLU A 239 -11.91 2.90 -1.28
C GLU A 239 -11.43 3.45 -2.63
N ARG A 240 -11.95 4.60 -3.05
CA ARG A 240 -11.53 5.29 -4.27
C ARG A 240 -10.07 5.73 -4.22
N LEU A 241 -9.58 6.16 -3.05
CA LEU A 241 -8.17 6.51 -2.84
C LEU A 241 -7.23 5.29 -2.92
N GLN A 242 -7.77 4.06 -2.85
CA GLN A 242 -7.06 2.82 -3.18
C GLN A 242 -7.32 2.33 -4.62
N GLY A 243 -8.15 3.04 -5.38
CA GLY A 243 -8.48 2.74 -6.77
C GLY A 243 -9.61 1.74 -6.95
N PHE A 244 -10.40 1.48 -5.91
CA PHE A 244 -11.64 0.70 -6.01
C PHE A 244 -12.85 1.58 -6.28
N ASP A 245 -13.94 0.97 -6.73
CA ASP A 245 -15.24 1.63 -6.78
C ASP A 245 -15.78 1.93 -5.38
N ALA A 246 -16.60 2.97 -5.27
CA ALA A 246 -17.30 3.26 -4.02
C ALA A 246 -18.22 2.10 -3.62
N GLY A 247 -18.18 1.72 -2.34
CA GLY A 247 -18.91 0.56 -1.80
C GLY A 247 -18.16 -0.76 -1.96
N TRP A 248 -16.91 -0.77 -2.47
CA TRP A 248 -16.18 -2.02 -2.73
C TRP A 248 -16.18 -2.99 -1.54
N THR A 249 -15.93 -2.48 -0.34
CA THR A 249 -15.82 -3.24 0.91
C THR A 249 -17.11 -3.35 1.72
N GLU A 250 -18.23 -2.82 1.21
CA GLU A 250 -19.56 -2.94 1.85
C GLU A 250 -19.95 -4.37 2.25
N PRO A 251 -19.64 -5.43 1.48
CA PRO A 251 -19.97 -6.80 1.87
C PRO A 251 -19.35 -7.24 3.21
N ALA A 252 -18.27 -6.60 3.67
CA ALA A 252 -17.65 -6.90 4.95
C ALA A 252 -18.55 -6.58 6.15
N GLU A 253 -19.53 -5.68 5.99
CA GLU A 253 -20.43 -5.25 7.05
C GLU A 253 -21.40 -6.35 7.50
N SER A 254 -21.64 -7.37 6.66
CA SER A 254 -22.44 -8.52 7.06
C SER A 254 -21.78 -9.38 8.15
N LEU A 255 -20.47 -9.19 8.37
CA LEU A 255 -19.65 -9.98 9.32
C LEU A 255 -19.01 -9.11 10.41
N GLY A 256 -19.34 -7.82 10.50
CA GLY A 256 -18.73 -6.94 11.48
C GLY A 256 -19.26 -5.51 11.45
N LYS A 257 -18.76 -4.66 12.36
CA LYS A 257 -19.12 -3.24 12.38
C LYS A 257 -18.62 -2.55 11.09
N PRO A 258 -19.32 -1.53 10.56
CA PRO A 258 -18.87 -0.78 9.38
C PRO A 258 -17.42 -0.27 9.45
N SER A 259 -16.90 -0.03 10.65
CA SER A 259 -15.51 0.38 10.88
C SER A 259 -14.46 -0.64 10.41
N VAL A 260 -14.81 -1.93 10.27
CA VAL A 260 -13.89 -2.98 9.79
C VAL A 260 -13.36 -2.67 8.39
N ARG A 261 -14.16 -1.97 7.58
CA ARG A 261 -13.80 -1.58 6.21
C ARG A 261 -12.53 -0.74 6.14
N TRP A 262 -12.27 0.10 7.14
CA TRP A 262 -11.04 0.91 7.20
C TRP A 262 -9.78 0.04 7.29
N SER A 263 -9.86 -1.09 8.01
CA SER A 263 -8.78 -2.08 8.08
C SER A 263 -8.51 -2.70 6.72
N LEU A 264 -9.58 -3.13 6.05
CA LEU A 264 -9.54 -3.75 4.73
C LEU A 264 -8.94 -2.81 3.67
N VAL A 265 -9.42 -1.57 3.62
CA VAL A 265 -8.92 -0.53 2.70
C VAL A 265 -7.46 -0.19 3.03
N GLY A 266 -7.08 -0.05 4.30
CA GLY A 266 -5.71 0.28 4.69
C GLY A 266 -4.68 -0.79 4.27
N ASN A 267 -5.07 -2.07 4.33
CA ASN A 267 -4.22 -3.20 3.98
C ASN A 267 -4.19 -3.48 2.46
N ALA A 268 -5.18 -3.01 1.70
CA ALA A 268 -5.24 -3.26 0.27
C ALA A 268 -4.04 -2.69 -0.50
N VAL A 269 -3.62 -3.41 -1.53
CA VAL A 269 -2.72 -2.89 -2.57
C VAL A 269 -3.53 -1.93 -3.47
N THR A 270 -2.92 -0.81 -3.85
CA THR A 270 -3.56 0.19 -4.71
C THR A 270 -3.78 -0.37 -6.12
N VAL A 271 -5.02 -0.37 -6.60
CA VAL A 271 -5.41 -1.02 -7.88
C VAL A 271 -4.63 -0.45 -9.08
N PRO A 272 -4.46 0.88 -9.26
CA PRO A 272 -3.63 1.42 -10.34
C PRO A 272 -2.16 0.97 -10.32
N VAL A 273 -1.58 0.77 -9.13
CA VAL A 273 -0.20 0.26 -8.99
C VAL A 273 -0.14 -1.19 -9.48
N ALA A 274 -1.10 -2.02 -9.07
CA ALA A 274 -1.22 -3.40 -9.52
C ALA A 274 -1.50 -3.49 -11.04
N ARG A 275 -2.29 -2.56 -11.60
CA ARG A 275 -2.53 -2.46 -13.04
C ARG A 275 -1.25 -2.12 -13.81
N TRP A 276 -0.48 -1.11 -13.37
CA TRP A 276 0.80 -0.78 -13.99
C TRP A 276 1.76 -1.98 -13.98
N LEU A 277 1.86 -2.66 -12.83
CA LEU A 277 2.67 -3.87 -12.70
C LEU A 277 2.21 -4.96 -13.67
N GLY A 278 0.89 -5.22 -13.76
CA GLY A 278 0.32 -6.19 -14.70
C GLY A 278 0.67 -5.85 -16.15
N SER A 279 0.48 -4.58 -16.56
CA SER A 279 0.83 -4.15 -17.91
C SER A 279 2.31 -4.39 -18.24
N ARG A 280 3.21 -4.21 -17.27
CA ARG A 280 4.65 -4.47 -17.44
C ARG A 280 5.02 -5.95 -17.39
N LEU A 281 4.26 -6.78 -16.67
CA LEU A 281 4.39 -8.23 -16.74
C LEU A 281 3.94 -8.77 -18.10
N ALA A 282 2.89 -8.19 -18.69
CA ALA A 282 2.39 -8.55 -20.02
C ALA A 282 3.31 -8.04 -21.15
N ALA A 283 3.87 -6.84 -21.00
CA ALA A 283 4.77 -6.21 -21.96
C ALA A 283 5.98 -5.57 -21.24
N PRO A 284 7.01 -6.38 -20.92
CA PRO A 284 8.24 -5.88 -20.31
C PRO A 284 8.96 -4.89 -21.21
N SER A 285 9.64 -3.91 -20.62
CA SER A 285 10.32 -2.84 -21.35
C SER A 285 11.84 -3.02 -21.37
N THR A 286 12.56 -2.13 -22.05
CA THR A 286 14.03 -2.12 -22.00
C THR A 286 14.50 -1.48 -20.69
N TYR A 287 15.37 -2.19 -19.95
CA TYR A 287 16.04 -1.66 -18.76
C TYR A 287 17.43 -1.12 -19.13
N GLU A 288 17.74 0.08 -18.65
CA GLU A 288 19.03 0.74 -18.84
C GLU A 288 19.99 0.40 -17.69
N ARG A 289 21.07 -0.34 -18.00
CA ARG A 289 22.02 -0.86 -16.99
C ARG A 289 22.97 0.19 -16.41
N ASP A 290 23.07 1.37 -17.02
CA ASP A 290 23.85 2.50 -16.49
C ASP A 290 23.31 3.04 -15.16
N ARG A 291 22.06 2.70 -14.82
CA ARG A 291 21.45 2.96 -13.51
C ARG A 291 21.98 2.05 -12.38
N ASP A 292 22.69 0.97 -12.71
CA ASP A 292 23.22 0.00 -11.74
C ASP A 292 24.46 0.55 -11.01
N TYR A 293 24.42 0.59 -9.68
CA TYR A 293 25.57 0.88 -8.82
C TYR A 293 25.77 -0.21 -7.76
N ASP A 294 26.90 -0.14 -7.04
CA ASP A 294 27.25 -1.14 -6.04
C ASP A 294 26.20 -1.19 -4.92
N LEU A 295 25.73 -2.40 -4.60
CA LEU A 295 24.83 -2.58 -3.47
C LEU A 295 25.58 -2.26 -2.15
N PRO A 296 25.04 -1.38 -1.29
CA PRO A 296 25.70 -1.05 -0.03
C PRO A 296 25.93 -2.28 0.86
N THR A 297 27.14 -2.43 1.38
CA THR A 297 27.53 -3.55 2.26
C THR A 297 27.23 -3.30 3.75
N ASN A 298 26.78 -2.10 4.10
CA ASN A 298 26.50 -1.67 5.47
C ASN A 298 25.14 -2.15 6.03
N GLY A 299 24.50 -3.12 5.37
CA GLY A 299 23.19 -3.65 5.74
C GLY A 299 22.01 -2.75 5.36
N ARG A 300 22.22 -1.60 4.71
CA ARG A 300 21.13 -0.73 4.23
C ARG A 300 20.71 -1.13 2.83
N TRP A 301 19.45 -1.51 2.67
CA TRP A 301 18.88 -1.76 1.35
C TRP A 301 18.45 -0.46 0.66
N PRO A 302 18.84 -0.23 -0.61
CA PRO A 302 18.40 0.92 -1.39
C PRO A 302 16.90 0.81 -1.69
N ARG A 303 16.32 1.90 -2.22
CA ARG A 303 14.90 1.92 -2.60
C ARG A 303 14.59 1.12 -3.87
N ALA A 304 15.61 0.75 -4.65
CA ALA A 304 15.51 -0.18 -5.75
C ALA A 304 16.81 -0.97 -5.88
N ALA A 305 16.70 -2.26 -6.18
CA ALA A 305 17.83 -3.13 -6.47
C ALA A 305 17.38 -4.29 -7.37
N ARG A 306 18.35 -4.99 -7.94
CA ARG A 306 18.14 -6.19 -8.75
C ARG A 306 19.24 -7.23 -8.53
N CYS A 307 18.95 -8.45 -8.94
CA CYS A 307 19.89 -9.55 -9.07
C CYS A 307 19.62 -10.28 -10.38
N ASP A 308 20.64 -10.39 -11.22
CA ASP A 308 20.58 -11.15 -12.49
C ASP A 308 20.93 -12.63 -12.35
N GLY A 309 21.05 -13.12 -11.12
CA GLY A 309 21.45 -14.51 -10.81
C GLY A 309 22.95 -14.67 -10.59
N SER A 310 23.75 -13.63 -10.84
CA SER A 310 25.19 -13.65 -10.53
C SER A 310 25.59 -12.51 -9.62
N SER A 311 25.02 -11.32 -9.81
CA SER A 311 25.38 -10.14 -9.03
C SER A 311 24.16 -9.38 -8.56
N ARG A 312 24.23 -8.85 -7.32
CA ARG A 312 23.24 -7.91 -6.77
C ARG A 312 23.70 -6.48 -7.03
N ARG A 313 22.83 -5.64 -7.58
CA ARG A 313 23.09 -4.23 -7.91
C ARG A 313 22.01 -3.35 -7.30
N ALA A 314 22.41 -2.21 -6.74
CA ALA A 314 21.47 -1.15 -6.42
C ALA A 314 21.13 -0.37 -7.69
N VAL A 315 19.95 0.26 -7.74
CA VAL A 315 19.48 0.96 -8.95
C VAL A 315 19.09 2.39 -8.63
N ALA A 316 19.67 3.34 -9.36
CA ALA A 316 19.39 4.76 -9.24
C ALA A 316 18.08 5.10 -9.96
N ILE A 317 16.95 4.92 -9.26
CA ILE A 317 15.61 5.20 -9.79
C ILE A 317 14.66 5.67 -8.70
N GLY A 318 13.78 6.63 -9.03
CA GLY A 318 12.79 7.20 -8.13
C GLY A 318 11.58 6.28 -7.87
N ALA A 319 10.64 6.75 -7.04
CA ALA A 319 9.45 5.99 -6.65
C ALA A 319 8.25 6.12 -7.60
N TYR A 320 8.43 6.81 -8.72
CA TYR A 320 7.36 7.19 -9.65
C TYR A 320 7.62 6.56 -11.02
N PRO A 321 7.04 5.38 -11.31
CA PRO A 321 7.13 4.81 -12.64
C PRO A 321 6.39 5.65 -13.68
N CYS A 322 5.38 6.39 -13.24
CA CYS A 322 4.65 7.34 -14.05
C CYS A 322 4.21 8.53 -13.19
N TRP A 323 3.67 9.55 -13.84
CA TRP A 323 2.99 10.65 -13.16
C TRP A 323 1.64 10.94 -13.84
N ALA A 324 0.63 10.15 -13.46
CA ALA A 324 -0.70 10.25 -14.03
C ALA A 324 -1.39 11.55 -13.61
N SER A 325 -2.15 12.13 -14.54
CA SER A 325 -3.09 13.20 -14.24
C SER A 325 -4.15 12.69 -13.27
N ARG A 326 -4.48 13.51 -12.27
CA ARG A 326 -5.47 13.20 -11.23
C ARG A 326 -6.08 14.51 -10.73
N PRO A 327 -7.35 14.51 -10.29
CA PRO A 327 -7.96 15.69 -9.72
C PRO A 327 -7.27 16.07 -8.40
N ALA A 328 -7.36 17.35 -8.03
CA ALA A 328 -6.95 17.83 -6.71
C ALA A 328 -7.71 17.06 -5.62
N LEU A 329 -7.12 16.89 -4.43
CA LEU A 329 -7.73 16.08 -3.37
C LEU A 329 -9.14 16.58 -3.00
N ALA A 330 -9.34 17.90 -2.91
CA ALA A 330 -10.65 18.47 -2.61
C ALA A 330 -11.71 18.10 -3.66
N GLN A 331 -11.33 18.08 -4.94
CA GLN A 331 -12.20 17.67 -6.06
C GLN A 331 -12.34 16.14 -6.15
N PHE A 332 -11.35 15.40 -5.65
CA PHE A 332 -11.39 13.95 -5.63
C PHE A 332 -12.48 13.45 -4.68
N LEU A 333 -12.64 14.06 -3.50
CA LEU A 333 -13.64 13.68 -2.50
C LEU A 333 -15.07 13.89 -3.06
N ARG A 334 -15.88 12.84 -3.05
CA ARG A 334 -17.27 12.87 -3.57
C ARG A 334 -18.31 12.69 -2.48
N TYR A 335 -17.93 12.15 -1.34
CA TYR A 335 -18.84 11.84 -0.25
C TYR A 335 -18.54 12.74 0.93
N GLY A 336 -19.59 13.25 1.56
CA GLY A 336 -19.45 14.15 2.70
C GLY A 336 -18.56 13.55 3.78
N GLY A 337 -17.40 14.17 3.99
CA GLY A 337 -16.51 13.81 5.08
C GLY A 337 -17.16 14.08 6.43
N LYS A 338 -16.60 13.48 7.49
CA LYS A 338 -17.03 13.76 8.86
C LYS A 338 -16.14 14.84 9.47
N PRO A 339 -16.70 15.93 10.00
CA PRO A 339 -15.89 16.94 10.68
C PRO A 339 -15.09 16.33 11.82
N LEU A 340 -13.83 16.72 11.94
CA LEU A 340 -12.98 16.28 13.03
C LEU A 340 -13.53 16.90 14.33
N SER A 341 -14.00 16.04 15.24
CA SER A 341 -14.68 16.47 16.47
C SER A 341 -13.83 17.45 17.31
N ALA A 342 -14.49 18.34 18.07
CA ALA A 342 -13.81 19.24 19.00
C ALA A 342 -12.84 18.50 19.94
N ARG A 343 -13.25 17.32 20.46
CA ARG A 343 -12.39 16.47 21.31
C ARG A 343 -11.12 16.00 20.58
N ALA A 344 -11.27 15.52 19.34
CA ALA A 344 -10.15 15.06 18.52
C ALA A 344 -9.20 16.21 18.17
N THR A 345 -9.75 17.34 17.73
CA THR A 345 -9.00 18.55 17.38
C THR A 345 -8.23 19.09 18.58
N ARG A 346 -8.89 19.24 19.74
CA ARG A 346 -8.24 19.69 20.99
C ARG A 346 -7.11 18.76 21.42
N GLY A 347 -7.36 17.45 21.39
CA GLY A 347 -6.35 16.46 21.72
C GLY A 347 -5.14 16.50 20.79
N PHE A 348 -5.36 16.74 19.50
CA PHE A 348 -4.30 16.89 18.52
C PHE A 348 -3.52 18.20 18.71
N LEU A 349 -4.20 19.35 18.82
CA LEU A 349 -3.58 20.65 19.11
C LEU A 349 -2.66 20.60 20.32
N ALA A 350 -3.15 20.05 21.45
CA ALA A 350 -2.36 19.90 22.66
C ALA A 350 -1.11 19.01 22.49
N ARG A 351 -1.13 18.04 21.57
CA ARG A 351 0.08 17.27 21.21
C ARG A 351 1.01 18.08 20.33
N THR A 352 0.50 18.82 19.36
CA THR A 352 1.32 19.65 18.47
C THR A 352 2.04 20.77 19.21
N GLU A 353 1.41 21.39 20.21
CA GLU A 353 1.98 22.49 20.99
C GLU A 353 3.06 22.04 21.98
N ARG A 354 2.97 20.80 22.47
CA ARG A 354 4.01 20.17 23.32
C ARG A 354 5.13 19.52 22.50
N GLY A 355 4.90 19.27 21.22
CA GLY A 355 5.84 18.59 20.33
C GLY A 355 6.90 19.56 19.80
N THR A 356 7.98 18.99 19.27
CA THR A 356 9.05 19.76 18.59
C THR A 356 8.91 19.74 17.07
N LEU A 357 7.81 19.20 16.56
CA LEU A 357 7.55 19.13 15.11
C LEU A 357 7.36 20.54 14.55
N LYS A 358 7.99 20.82 13.42
CA LYS A 358 7.71 22.01 12.63
C LYS A 358 6.47 21.76 11.77
N PHE A 359 5.51 22.67 11.83
CA PHE A 359 4.29 22.64 11.05
C PHE A 359 4.34 23.64 9.90
N ALA A 360 3.49 23.45 8.89
CA ALA A 360 3.28 24.47 7.87
C ALA A 360 2.77 25.76 8.50
N GLU A 361 3.21 26.90 7.97
CA GLU A 361 2.75 28.21 8.42
C GLU A 361 1.22 28.31 8.35
N GLY A 362 0.59 28.84 9.40
CA GLY A 362 -0.87 28.96 9.52
C GLY A 362 -1.63 27.66 9.79
N PHE A 363 -0.97 26.49 9.81
CA PHE A 363 -1.65 25.20 10.05
C PHE A 363 -2.30 25.13 11.44
N GLN A 364 -1.55 25.53 12.48
CA GLN A 364 -2.07 25.51 13.86
C GLN A 364 -3.18 26.55 14.06
N ASP A 365 -3.11 27.69 13.39
CA ASP A 365 -4.15 28.73 13.49
C ASP A 365 -5.45 28.27 12.85
N ARG A 366 -5.38 27.60 11.69
CA ARG A 366 -6.55 26.96 11.07
C ARG A 366 -7.14 25.86 11.94
N LEU A 367 -6.30 25.03 12.59
CA LEU A 367 -6.80 24.05 13.57
C LEU A 367 -7.53 24.70 14.75
N ARG A 368 -7.03 25.83 15.27
CA ARG A 368 -7.70 26.59 16.34
C ARG A 368 -9.02 27.18 15.86
N ALA A 369 -9.06 27.72 14.64
CA ALA A 369 -10.29 28.22 14.03
C ALA A 369 -11.33 27.10 13.86
N HIS A 370 -10.92 25.94 13.35
CA HIS A 370 -11.76 24.74 13.27
C HIS A 370 -12.26 24.30 14.64
N LEU A 371 -11.41 24.28 15.68
CA LEU A 371 -11.83 23.94 17.03
C LEU A 371 -12.93 24.89 17.55
N LYS A 372 -12.72 26.21 17.39
CA LYS A 372 -13.70 27.22 17.79
C LYS A 372 -15.04 27.01 17.06
N HIS A 373 -14.99 26.75 15.75
CA HIS A 373 -16.17 26.45 14.95
C HIS A 373 -16.94 25.24 15.49
N MET A 374 -16.24 24.14 15.80
CA MET A 374 -16.84 22.92 16.38
C MET A 374 -17.44 23.14 17.78
N GLU A 375 -16.84 24.00 18.61
CA GLU A 375 -17.33 24.30 19.97
C GLU A 375 -18.56 25.22 19.98
N GLN A 376 -18.73 26.03 18.93
CA GLN A 376 -19.88 26.93 18.76
C GLN A 376 -21.09 26.24 18.10
N GLY A 377 -21.00 24.94 17.80
CA GLY A 377 -22.07 24.16 17.18
C GLY A 377 -22.25 24.39 15.68
N GLY A 378 -21.28 25.03 15.00
CA GLY A 378 -21.45 25.55 13.64
C GLY A 378 -21.40 24.54 12.48
N PHE A 379 -21.34 23.23 12.74
CA PHE A 379 -21.47 22.26 11.64
C PHE A 379 -22.94 21.96 11.37
N ASP A 380 -23.50 22.64 10.39
CA ASP A 380 -24.78 22.29 9.82
C ASP A 380 -24.66 20.94 9.11
N LYS A 381 -25.49 19.96 9.49
CA LYS A 381 -25.37 18.56 9.00
C LYS A 381 -25.64 18.44 7.49
N GLU A 382 -26.16 19.49 6.87
CA GLU A 382 -26.55 19.52 5.45
C GLU A 382 -25.45 20.03 4.50
N HIS A 383 -24.34 20.57 5.01
CA HIS A 383 -23.41 21.36 4.18
C HIS A 383 -22.46 20.55 3.25
N PHE A 384 -22.52 19.21 3.24
CA PHE A 384 -21.67 18.35 2.40
C PHE A 384 -22.43 17.57 1.31
N ALA A 385 -23.52 18.12 0.80
CA ALA A 385 -23.94 17.82 -0.57
C ALA A 385 -23.03 18.62 -1.53
N ILE A 386 -21.80 18.16 -1.76
CA ILE A 386 -20.97 18.74 -2.83
C ILE A 386 -21.65 18.35 -4.15
N ALA A 387 -22.01 19.38 -4.92
CA ALA A 387 -22.71 19.31 -6.19
C ALA A 387 -22.19 18.16 -7.07
N ALA A 388 -23.05 17.16 -7.25
CA ALA A 388 -22.94 16.26 -8.38
C ALA A 388 -23.53 16.98 -9.59
N GLU A 389 -22.66 17.46 -10.47
CA GLU A 389 -22.99 17.59 -11.89
C GLU A 389 -22.27 16.48 -12.68
#